data_AF-A0A3N0Z6E9-F1
#
_entry.id   AF-A0A3N0Z6E9-F1
#
_cell.length_a   1.000
_cell.length_b   1.000
_cell.length_c   1.000
_cell.angle_alpha   90.00
_cell.angle_beta   90.00
_cell.angle_gamma   90.00
#
_symmetry.space_group_name_H-M   'P 1'
#
loop_
_entity.id
_entity.type
_entity.pdbx_description
1 polymer ?
#
loop_
_entity_poly.entity_id
_entity_poly.type
_entity_poly.pdbx_seq_one_letter_code
_entity_poly.pdbx_strand_id
1 'polypeptide(L)'
;MQINGRAEDPDRTISLSLRDNHDYWVILDPIKQRLYLNSTGRVLDRDPPSYIQSIVVQVQCTNELVGTVILHEVRIVIRDRNDNTPRFQQPRYYVAINELTPVGTTIFSGFTGNNGAVDIDDGPNGQIEYTIRYNPKDPTTNKTFDIPLTLSGSVVLRERLNYEEITRYLVIIQANDRAPNPKDRLTATTTLTVDVLDGDDLGPIFLPCSLVDNTRDCKPLTYRASILELTDPCVYTVKLSAAKYVNSAKRTES
;
A
#
# COMPACT_ATOMS: atom_id res chain seq x y z
N MET A 1 -8.06 -29.08 32.23
CA MET A 1 -7.81 -29.01 33.69
C MET A 1 -8.17 -30.38 34.26
N GLN A 2 -7.38 -30.91 35.18
CA GLN A 2 -7.69 -32.15 35.89
C GLN A 2 -7.49 -31.88 37.38
N ILE A 3 -8.58 -31.83 38.14
CA ILE A 3 -8.57 -31.63 39.59
C ILE A 3 -8.87 -32.98 40.24
N ASN A 4 -8.04 -33.38 41.18
CA ASN A 4 -8.26 -34.61 41.94
C ASN A 4 -9.42 -34.40 42.91
N GLY A 5 -10.50 -35.16 42.75
CA GLY A 5 -11.70 -35.11 43.58
C GLY A 5 -12.96 -35.43 42.78
N ARG A 6 -14.04 -35.78 43.48
CA ARG A 6 -15.35 -36.09 42.87
C ARG A 6 -16.28 -34.90 43.10
N ALA A 7 -16.80 -34.33 42.03
CA ALA A 7 -17.76 -33.21 42.09
C ALA A 7 -19.23 -33.67 41.99
N GLU A 8 -19.44 -34.97 41.75
CA GLU A 8 -20.76 -35.58 41.58
C GLU A 8 -21.26 -36.22 42.88
N ASP A 9 -22.54 -36.05 43.16
CA ASP A 9 -23.23 -36.69 44.28
C ASP A 9 -23.47 -38.19 43.98
N PRO A 10 -23.51 -39.08 45.00
CA PRO A 10 -23.57 -38.79 46.43
C PRO A 10 -22.20 -38.65 47.12
N ASP A 11 -21.10 -39.14 46.53
CA ASP A 11 -19.76 -39.14 47.15
C ASP A 11 -18.94 -37.89 46.78
N ARG A 12 -19.57 -36.72 46.82
CA ARG A 12 -18.93 -35.45 46.44
C ARG A 12 -17.85 -35.07 47.46
N THR A 13 -16.62 -34.91 47.00
CA THR A 13 -15.48 -34.47 47.82
C THR A 13 -15.04 -33.04 47.53
N ILE A 14 -15.40 -32.50 46.36
CA ILE A 14 -15.07 -31.14 45.96
C ILE A 14 -16.28 -30.44 45.31
N SER A 15 -16.35 -29.13 45.42
CA SER A 15 -17.24 -28.28 44.61
C SER A 15 -16.42 -27.29 43.79
N LEU A 16 -16.83 -27.09 42.53
CA LEU A 16 -16.15 -26.18 41.60
C LEU A 16 -17.09 -25.04 41.22
N SER A 17 -16.57 -23.80 41.21
CA SER A 17 -17.30 -22.62 40.76
C SER A 17 -16.37 -21.66 40.01
N LEU A 18 -16.95 -20.79 39.17
CA LEU A 18 -16.20 -19.75 38.46
C LEU A 18 -16.24 -18.42 39.22
N ARG A 19 -15.10 -17.73 39.23
CA ARG A 19 -14.89 -16.37 39.71
C ARG A 19 -14.30 -15.53 38.59
N ASP A 20 -14.47 -14.21 38.66
CA ASP A 20 -13.96 -13.22 37.70
C ASP A 20 -14.35 -13.49 36.23
N ASN A 21 -15.50 -14.15 36.01
CA ASN A 21 -16.02 -14.46 34.69
C ASN A 21 -16.75 -13.26 34.06
N HIS A 22 -15.97 -12.25 33.70
CA HIS A 22 -16.46 -11.03 33.03
C HIS A 22 -17.21 -11.39 31.74
N ASP A 23 -18.34 -10.72 31.53
CA ASP A 23 -19.27 -10.96 30.41
C ASP A 23 -19.71 -12.42 30.24
N TYR A 24 -19.52 -13.27 31.25
CA TYR A 24 -19.94 -14.67 31.25
C TYR A 24 -19.43 -15.48 30.05
N TRP A 25 -18.20 -15.23 29.58
CA TRP A 25 -17.61 -15.94 28.43
C TRP A 25 -17.34 -17.42 28.70
N VAL A 26 -17.22 -17.84 29.96
CA VAL A 26 -16.88 -19.22 30.31
C VAL A 26 -18.04 -19.90 31.04
N ILE A 27 -18.35 -21.13 30.65
CA ILE A 27 -19.25 -22.04 31.37
C ILE A 27 -18.41 -23.17 31.97
N LEU A 28 -18.68 -23.53 33.22
CA LEU A 28 -18.05 -24.66 33.90
C LEU A 28 -19.07 -25.80 34.02
N ASP A 29 -18.72 -26.98 33.52
CA ASP A 29 -19.34 -28.25 33.89
C ASP A 29 -18.51 -28.84 35.06
N PRO A 30 -19.00 -28.72 36.31
CA PRO A 30 -18.22 -29.11 37.49
C PRO A 30 -18.03 -30.63 37.58
N ILE A 31 -19.01 -31.42 37.09
CA ILE A 31 -18.95 -32.89 37.13
C ILE A 31 -17.88 -33.40 36.16
N LYS A 32 -17.87 -32.88 34.93
CA LYS A 32 -16.86 -33.25 33.93
C LYS A 32 -15.54 -32.50 34.11
N GLN A 33 -15.51 -31.50 34.99
CA GLN A 33 -14.39 -30.57 35.19
C GLN A 33 -13.94 -29.91 33.87
N ARG A 34 -14.90 -29.53 33.03
CA ARG A 34 -14.67 -28.95 31.70
C ARG A 34 -15.15 -27.52 31.63
N LEU A 35 -14.39 -26.69 30.94
CA LEU A 35 -14.76 -25.32 30.60
C LEU A 35 -15.25 -25.28 29.14
N TYR A 36 -16.28 -24.50 28.91
CA TYR A 36 -16.88 -24.27 27.60
C TYR A 36 -16.94 -22.76 27.33
N LEU A 37 -16.85 -22.38 26.06
CA LEU A 37 -17.05 -21.00 25.64
C LEU A 37 -18.56 -20.72 25.53
N ASN A 38 -19.01 -19.62 26.12
CA ASN A 38 -20.37 -19.11 25.99
C ASN A 38 -20.42 -17.99 24.94
N SER A 39 -20.66 -18.37 23.70
CA SER A 39 -20.74 -17.45 22.56
C SER A 39 -22.11 -17.51 21.85
N THR A 40 -23.16 -17.98 22.52
CA THR A 40 -24.50 -18.03 21.91
C THR A 40 -24.99 -16.60 21.65
N GLY A 41 -25.24 -16.27 20.38
CA GLY A 41 -25.72 -14.94 19.98
C GLY A 41 -24.66 -13.84 19.96
N ARG A 42 -23.37 -14.16 20.13
CA ARG A 42 -22.27 -13.20 20.06
C ARG A 42 -21.02 -13.81 19.43
N VAL A 43 -20.16 -12.98 18.87
CA VAL A 43 -18.90 -13.42 18.26
C VAL A 43 -17.76 -13.13 19.24
N LEU A 44 -16.87 -14.11 19.42
CA LEU A 44 -15.61 -13.89 20.11
C LEU A 44 -14.62 -13.34 19.09
N ASP A 45 -14.51 -12.01 19.08
CA ASP A 45 -13.73 -11.27 18.09
C ASP A 45 -12.51 -10.62 18.75
N ARG A 46 -11.34 -10.85 18.16
CA ARG A 46 -10.07 -10.30 18.65
C ARG A 46 -9.85 -8.88 18.15
N ASP A 47 -10.52 -8.50 17.07
CA ASP A 47 -10.24 -7.26 16.37
C ASP A 47 -11.12 -6.11 16.88
N PRO A 48 -10.75 -4.85 16.63
CA PRO A 48 -11.57 -3.71 17.00
C PRO A 48 -12.96 -3.78 16.34
N PRO A 49 -14.05 -3.43 17.07
CA PRO A 49 -14.07 -2.66 18.31
C PRO A 49 -14.06 -3.49 19.61
N SER A 50 -14.20 -4.81 19.54
CA SER A 50 -14.34 -5.65 20.74
C SER A 50 -12.99 -5.95 21.40
N TYR A 51 -11.93 -6.07 20.60
CA TYR A 51 -10.52 -6.20 21.00
C TYR A 51 -10.25 -7.23 22.12
N ILE A 52 -10.83 -8.43 22.03
CA ILE A 52 -10.71 -9.43 23.09
C ILE A 52 -9.47 -10.31 22.84
N GLN A 53 -8.37 -10.01 23.53
CA GLN A 53 -7.11 -10.77 23.38
C GLN A 53 -7.00 -11.99 24.30
N SER A 54 -7.58 -11.91 25.50
CA SER A 54 -7.60 -13.03 26.44
C SER A 54 -8.77 -12.92 27.40
N ILE A 55 -9.29 -14.08 27.80
CA ILE A 55 -10.28 -14.21 28.87
C ILE A 55 -9.57 -14.84 30.07
N VAL A 56 -9.64 -14.18 31.22
CA VAL A 56 -9.06 -14.67 32.47
C VAL A 56 -10.20 -14.95 33.43
N VAL A 57 -10.25 -16.17 33.95
CA VAL A 57 -11.22 -16.60 34.97
C VAL A 57 -10.51 -17.34 36.08
N GLN A 58 -11.08 -17.35 37.27
CA GLN A 58 -10.58 -18.16 38.38
C GLN A 58 -11.54 -19.31 38.65
N VAL A 59 -11.04 -20.54 38.67
CA VAL A 59 -11.79 -21.70 39.13
C VAL A 59 -11.56 -21.83 40.64
N GLN A 60 -12.63 -21.64 41.41
CA GLN A 60 -12.63 -21.92 42.83
C GLN A 60 -12.96 -23.40 43.05
N CYS A 61 -12.06 -24.12 43.69
CA CYS A 61 -12.25 -25.47 44.18
C CYS A 61 -12.37 -25.44 45.70
N THR A 62 -13.51 -25.88 46.23
CA THR A 62 -13.74 -26.03 47.67
C THR A 62 -13.70 -27.52 48.00
N ASN A 63 -12.90 -27.89 48.99
CA ASN A 63 -12.91 -29.23 49.55
C ASN A 63 -14.09 -29.33 50.54
N GLU A 64 -15.06 -30.20 50.26
CA GLU A 64 -16.28 -30.33 51.07
C GLU A 64 -16.03 -31.07 52.39
N LEU A 65 -14.93 -31.83 52.49
CA LEU A 65 -14.58 -32.60 53.70
C LEU A 65 -13.81 -31.75 54.73
N VAL A 66 -13.02 -30.79 54.27
CA VAL A 66 -12.10 -30.00 55.10
C VAL A 66 -12.43 -28.49 55.09
N GLY A 67 -13.20 -28.02 54.11
CA GLY A 67 -13.58 -26.61 53.96
C GLY A 67 -12.48 -25.71 53.35
N THR A 68 -11.34 -26.27 52.96
CA THR A 68 -10.26 -25.50 52.31
C THR A 68 -10.67 -25.07 50.90
N VAL A 69 -10.31 -23.85 50.52
CA VAL A 69 -10.59 -23.28 49.20
C VAL A 69 -9.28 -23.01 48.45
N ILE A 70 -9.22 -23.43 47.19
CA ILE A 70 -8.11 -23.16 46.27
C ILE A 70 -8.66 -22.42 45.05
N LEU A 71 -7.94 -21.39 44.61
CA LEU A 71 -8.23 -20.65 43.39
C LEU A 71 -7.19 -21.01 42.32
N HIS A 72 -7.67 -21.38 41.13
CA HIS A 72 -6.82 -21.66 39.98
C HIS A 72 -7.14 -20.69 38.84
N GLU A 73 -6.18 -19.84 38.48
CA GLU A 73 -6.32 -18.95 37.32
C GLU A 73 -6.26 -19.75 36.02
N VAL A 74 -7.26 -19.55 35.16
CA VAL A 74 -7.30 -20.06 33.80
C VAL A 74 -7.27 -18.89 32.85
N ARG A 75 -6.19 -18.82 32.05
CA ARG A 75 -6.01 -17.83 30.99
C ARG A 75 -6.29 -18.46 29.63
N ILE A 76 -7.35 -18.02 28.98
CA ILE A 76 -7.72 -18.41 27.62
C ILE A 76 -7.18 -17.35 26.68
N VAL A 77 -6.15 -17.70 25.90
CA VAL A 77 -5.56 -16.81 24.89
C VAL A 77 -6.33 -16.96 23.59
N ILE A 78 -6.82 -15.84 23.06
CA ILE A 78 -7.56 -15.80 21.81
C ILE A 78 -6.54 -15.59 20.69
N ARG A 79 -6.53 -16.50 19.72
CA ARG A 79 -5.64 -16.43 18.57
C ARG A 79 -6.31 -15.63 17.48
N ASP A 80 -5.49 -14.82 16.81
CA ASP A 80 -5.86 -14.09 15.62
C ASP A 80 -6.36 -15.00 14.50
N ARG A 81 -7.27 -14.46 13.70
CA ARG A 81 -7.61 -15.00 12.38
C ARG A 81 -7.42 -13.89 11.37
N ASN A 82 -6.92 -14.26 10.19
CA ASN A 82 -6.80 -13.31 9.07
C ASN A 82 -8.17 -13.16 8.39
N ASP A 83 -9.09 -12.43 9.02
CA ASP A 83 -10.45 -12.22 8.52
C ASP A 83 -10.75 -10.76 8.18
N ASN A 84 -9.77 -9.86 8.33
CA ASN A 84 -9.85 -8.51 7.81
C ASN A 84 -8.96 -8.34 6.57
N THR A 85 -9.43 -7.52 5.63
CA THR A 85 -8.68 -7.24 4.39
C THR A 85 -8.01 -5.87 4.51
N PRO A 86 -6.80 -5.68 3.97
CA PRO A 86 -6.13 -4.38 3.95
C PRO A 86 -7.03 -3.29 3.37
N ARG A 87 -7.07 -2.12 4.00
CA ARG A 87 -7.87 -0.97 3.53
C ARG A 87 -7.03 0.27 3.32
N PHE A 88 -6.97 0.75 2.08
CA PHE A 88 -6.38 2.05 1.76
C PHE A 88 -7.17 3.19 2.39
N GLN A 89 -6.45 4.16 2.96
CA GLN A 89 -7.05 5.33 3.61
C GLN A 89 -7.59 6.35 2.59
N GLN A 90 -7.02 6.39 1.39
CA GLN A 90 -7.52 7.18 0.27
C GLN A 90 -7.98 6.27 -0.87
N PRO A 91 -9.05 6.65 -1.60
CA PRO A 91 -9.53 5.86 -2.73
C PRO A 91 -8.55 5.87 -3.91
N ARG A 92 -7.75 6.94 -4.05
CA ARG A 92 -6.74 7.15 -5.09
C ARG A 92 -5.61 8.01 -4.56
N TYR A 93 -4.43 7.85 -5.15
CA TYR A 93 -3.24 8.62 -4.82
C TYR A 93 -2.73 9.33 -6.07
N TYR A 94 -2.05 10.46 -5.87
CA TYR A 94 -1.62 11.34 -6.95
C TYR A 94 -0.19 11.83 -6.71
N VAL A 95 0.57 11.93 -7.79
CA VAL A 95 1.87 12.58 -7.79
C VAL A 95 2.15 13.19 -9.16
N ALA A 96 2.86 14.32 -9.18
CA ALA A 96 3.36 14.93 -10.40
C ALA A 96 4.90 14.94 -10.37
N ILE A 97 5.54 14.51 -11.45
CA ILE A 97 7.00 14.40 -11.55
C ILE A 97 7.48 14.98 -12.88
N ASN A 98 8.57 15.73 -12.85
CA ASN A 98 9.15 16.26 -14.08
C ASN A 98 9.81 15.14 -14.89
N GLU A 99 9.73 15.17 -16.21
CA GLU A 99 10.32 14.13 -17.05
C GLU A 99 11.85 14.02 -16.92
N LEU A 100 12.50 15.12 -16.54
CA LEU A 100 13.93 15.18 -16.29
C LEU A 100 14.34 14.50 -14.97
N THR A 101 13.39 13.95 -14.21
CA THR A 101 13.65 13.24 -12.95
C THR A 101 14.59 12.06 -13.20
N PRO A 102 15.74 11.97 -12.49
CA PRO A 102 16.67 10.87 -12.66
C PRO A 102 16.06 9.52 -12.27
N VAL A 103 16.40 8.48 -13.02
CA VAL A 103 16.08 7.09 -12.66
C VAL A 103 16.69 6.74 -11.29
N GLY A 104 15.94 6.00 -10.48
CA GLY A 104 16.29 5.66 -9.10
C GLY A 104 15.72 6.63 -8.06
N THR A 105 15.13 7.75 -8.49
CA THR A 105 14.49 8.70 -7.58
C THR A 105 13.21 8.10 -6.99
N THR A 106 13.03 8.23 -5.67
CA THR A 106 11.74 7.97 -5.01
C THR A 106 10.76 9.07 -5.40
N ILE A 107 9.73 8.70 -6.18
CA ILE A 107 8.74 9.65 -6.68
C ILE A 107 7.54 9.77 -5.74
N PHE A 108 7.23 8.73 -4.96
CA PHE A 108 6.06 8.73 -4.08
C PHE A 108 6.34 7.97 -2.80
N SER A 109 6.06 8.60 -1.66
CA SER A 109 6.18 8.04 -0.30
C SER A 109 4.90 8.22 0.52
N GLY A 110 3.77 8.47 -0.15
CA GLY A 110 2.50 8.83 0.49
C GLY A 110 1.81 7.69 1.26
N PHE A 111 2.30 6.45 1.16
CA PHE A 111 1.81 5.33 1.96
C PHE A 111 2.40 5.25 3.38
N THR A 112 3.43 6.05 3.66
CA THR A 112 4.07 6.07 4.99
C THR A 112 3.15 6.64 6.07
N GLY A 113 3.34 6.18 7.31
CA GLY A 113 2.47 6.53 8.43
C GLY A 113 1.05 5.96 8.26
N ASN A 114 0.04 6.74 8.63
CA ASN A 114 -1.37 6.33 8.57
C ASN A 114 -2.07 6.73 7.26
N ASN A 115 -1.32 6.93 6.17
CA ASN A 115 -1.88 7.34 4.88
C ASN A 115 -1.94 6.20 3.85
N GLY A 116 -1.32 5.05 4.12
CA GLY A 116 -1.31 3.88 3.23
C GLY A 116 -2.54 2.98 3.35
N ALA A 117 -2.32 1.67 3.20
CA ALA A 117 -3.26 0.65 3.61
C ALA A 117 -3.05 0.28 5.08
N VAL A 118 -4.15 -0.02 5.76
CA VAL A 118 -4.19 -0.48 7.16
C VAL A 118 -4.97 -1.77 7.21
N ASP A 119 -4.45 -2.73 7.95
CA ASP A 119 -5.15 -3.95 8.35
C ASP A 119 -5.27 -3.96 9.88
N ILE A 120 -6.42 -4.41 10.37
CA ILE A 120 -6.74 -4.37 11.81
C ILE A 120 -6.39 -5.69 12.51
N ASP A 121 -6.08 -6.74 11.75
CA ASP A 121 -5.58 -8.00 12.27
C ASP A 121 -4.22 -7.80 12.95
N ASP A 122 -3.79 -8.76 13.76
CA ASP A 122 -2.57 -8.60 14.57
C ASP A 122 -1.40 -9.46 14.07
N GLY A 123 -0.19 -8.99 14.36
CA GLY A 123 1.03 -9.63 13.90
C GLY A 123 1.12 -9.66 12.37
N PRO A 124 1.55 -10.78 11.74
CA PRO A 124 1.70 -10.88 10.29
C PRO A 124 0.39 -10.69 9.50
N ASN A 125 -0.76 -11.02 10.08
CA ASN A 125 -2.06 -10.82 9.46
C ASN A 125 -2.37 -9.32 9.27
N GLY A 126 -1.92 -8.48 10.21
CA GLY A 126 -2.02 -7.02 10.09
C GLY A 126 -0.92 -6.32 9.29
N GLN A 127 0.16 -7.03 8.95
CA GLN A 127 1.34 -6.41 8.33
C GLN A 127 1.16 -6.27 6.83
N ILE A 128 1.36 -5.06 6.30
CA ILE A 128 1.18 -4.76 4.89
C ILE A 128 2.49 -4.80 4.11
N GLU A 129 2.44 -5.42 2.94
CA GLU A 129 3.42 -5.25 1.86
C GLU A 129 2.72 -4.65 0.63
N TYR A 130 3.40 -3.73 -0.06
CA TYR A 130 2.93 -3.11 -1.28
C TYR A 130 3.67 -3.65 -2.50
N THR A 131 2.92 -3.90 -3.57
CA THR A 131 3.45 -4.35 -4.86
C THR A 131 2.74 -3.65 -6.02
N ILE A 132 3.42 -3.51 -7.16
CA ILE A 132 2.80 -2.99 -8.39
C ILE A 132 2.17 -4.15 -9.16
N ARG A 133 0.89 -4.02 -9.49
CA ARG A 133 0.19 -4.97 -10.36
C ARG A 133 0.19 -4.52 -11.80
N TYR A 134 0.25 -5.51 -12.68
CA TYR A 134 0.09 -5.31 -14.11
C TYR A 134 -1.25 -4.64 -14.43
N ASN A 135 -1.18 -3.50 -15.12
CA ASN A 135 -2.33 -2.80 -15.65
C ASN A 135 -2.42 -3.05 -17.17
N PRO A 136 -3.40 -3.83 -17.66
CA PRO A 136 -3.58 -4.07 -19.09
C PRO A 136 -3.84 -2.80 -19.91
N LYS A 137 -4.36 -1.74 -19.26
CA LYS A 137 -4.60 -0.44 -19.91
C LYS A 137 -3.35 0.42 -20.01
N ASP A 138 -2.33 0.12 -19.22
CA ASP A 138 -1.05 0.82 -19.21
C ASP A 138 0.10 -0.18 -18.95
N PRO A 139 0.47 -0.98 -19.96
CA PRO A 139 1.43 -2.09 -19.81
C PRO A 139 2.85 -1.64 -19.46
N THR A 140 3.16 -0.35 -19.63
CA THR A 140 4.49 0.21 -19.40
C THR A 140 4.78 0.46 -17.92
N THR A 141 3.74 0.67 -17.10
CA THR A 141 3.85 0.98 -15.67
C THR A 141 4.77 0.07 -14.87
N ASN A 142 4.67 -1.25 -15.07
CA ASN A 142 5.49 -2.24 -14.35
C ASN A 142 6.98 -2.19 -14.68
N LYS A 143 7.35 -1.58 -15.81
CA LYS A 143 8.75 -1.35 -16.20
C LYS A 143 9.23 0.02 -15.75
N THR A 144 8.35 1.02 -15.85
CA THR A 144 8.66 2.42 -15.53
C THR A 144 8.74 2.69 -14.02
N PHE A 145 7.96 1.98 -13.20
CA PHE A 145 7.93 2.16 -11.74
C PHE A 145 8.14 0.85 -10.99
N ASP A 146 8.68 0.95 -9.78
CA ASP A 146 8.92 -0.19 -8.89
C ASP A 146 8.71 0.18 -7.42
N ILE A 147 8.50 -0.81 -6.56
CA ILE A 147 8.48 -0.68 -5.10
C ILE A 147 9.57 -1.60 -4.53
N PRO A 148 10.80 -1.10 -4.38
CA PRO A 148 11.93 -1.94 -3.94
C PRO A 148 11.81 -2.36 -2.48
N LEU A 149 11.17 -1.54 -1.64
CA LEU A 149 10.94 -1.79 -0.22
C LEU A 149 9.45 -1.94 0.04
N THR A 150 8.96 -3.17 -0.08
CA THR A 150 7.52 -3.52 -0.01
C THR A 150 6.84 -3.07 1.28
N LEU A 151 7.54 -3.04 2.42
CA LEU A 151 6.99 -2.58 3.71
C LEU A 151 6.76 -1.06 3.75
N SER A 152 7.53 -0.27 2.99
CA SER A 152 7.38 1.19 2.96
C SER A 152 6.37 1.66 1.91
N GLY A 153 6.20 0.86 0.85
CA GLY A 153 5.41 1.25 -0.32
C GLY A 153 6.00 2.40 -1.13
N SER A 154 7.27 2.77 -0.91
CA SER A 154 7.91 3.87 -1.65
C SER A 154 8.05 3.49 -3.12
N VAL A 155 7.44 4.27 -4.00
CA VAL A 155 7.50 4.06 -5.45
C VAL A 155 8.71 4.79 -6.02
N VAL A 156 9.52 4.09 -6.80
CA VAL A 156 10.73 4.62 -7.44
C VAL A 156 10.60 4.59 -8.96
N LEU A 157 11.24 5.55 -9.61
CA LEU A 157 11.35 5.60 -11.06
C LEU A 157 12.43 4.63 -11.56
N ARG A 158 12.11 3.76 -12.53
CA ARG A 158 13.00 2.74 -13.11
C ARG A 158 13.37 3.00 -14.57
N GLU A 159 12.52 3.68 -15.32
CA GLU A 159 12.80 4.09 -16.70
C GLU A 159 12.71 5.61 -16.82
N ARG A 160 13.45 6.19 -17.76
CA ARG A 160 13.39 7.63 -18.01
C ARG A 160 12.03 7.97 -18.62
N LEU A 161 11.46 9.08 -18.16
CA LEU A 161 10.19 9.59 -18.65
C LEU A 161 10.42 10.40 -19.93
N ASN A 162 9.35 10.54 -20.71
CA ASN A 162 9.32 11.35 -21.90
C ASN A 162 7.90 11.92 -22.03
N TYR A 163 7.76 13.23 -21.81
CA TYR A 163 6.50 13.93 -21.80
C TYR A 163 5.82 13.90 -23.18
N GLU A 164 6.58 14.00 -24.27
CA GLU A 164 6.05 13.88 -25.64
C GLU A 164 5.49 12.47 -25.96
N GLU A 165 5.84 11.45 -25.20
CA GLU A 165 5.36 10.08 -25.39
C GLU A 165 4.20 9.71 -24.46
N ILE A 166 4.39 9.90 -23.14
CA ILE A 166 3.39 9.54 -22.13
C ILE A 166 3.35 10.61 -21.04
N THR A 167 2.19 11.28 -20.92
CA THR A 167 1.99 12.36 -19.94
C THR A 167 1.35 11.90 -18.63
N ARG A 168 0.77 10.68 -18.60
CA ARG A 168 0.06 10.16 -17.43
C ARG A 168 0.13 8.65 -17.36
N TYR A 169 0.50 8.14 -16.18
CA TYR A 169 0.48 6.72 -15.85
C TYR A 169 -0.58 6.38 -14.81
N LEU A 170 -1.17 5.20 -14.95
CA LEU A 170 -2.12 4.64 -13.98
C LEU A 170 -1.54 3.40 -13.33
N VAL A 171 -0.79 3.59 -12.25
CA VAL A 171 -0.09 2.50 -11.56
C VAL A 171 -1.05 1.83 -10.57
N ILE A 172 -1.31 0.54 -10.76
CA ILE A 172 -2.15 -0.24 -9.83
C ILE A 172 -1.25 -0.73 -8.69
N ILE A 173 -1.51 -0.26 -7.48
CA ILE A 173 -0.82 -0.71 -6.27
C ILE A 173 -1.70 -1.73 -5.55
N GLN A 174 -1.11 -2.87 -5.18
CA GLN A 174 -1.74 -3.86 -4.31
C GLN A 174 -1.10 -3.82 -2.94
N ALA A 175 -1.92 -3.71 -1.91
CA ALA A 175 -1.56 -4.03 -0.53
C ALA A 175 -1.93 -5.49 -0.27
N ASN A 176 -0.99 -6.27 0.26
CA ASN A 176 -1.23 -7.62 0.74
C ASN A 176 -0.86 -7.71 2.21
N ASP A 177 -1.64 -8.46 2.98
CA ASP A 177 -1.18 -8.87 4.30
C ASP A 177 -0.02 -9.86 4.20
N ARG A 178 0.52 -10.25 5.37
CA ARG A 178 1.59 -11.24 5.49
C ARG A 178 1.11 -12.49 6.23
N ALA A 179 -0.14 -12.89 6.03
CA ALA A 179 -0.65 -14.14 6.60
C ALA A 179 0.34 -15.29 6.28
N PRO A 180 0.71 -16.13 7.27
CA PRO A 180 1.77 -17.14 7.10
C PRO A 180 1.48 -18.13 5.98
N ASN A 181 0.21 -18.47 5.79
CA ASN A 181 -0.24 -19.31 4.69
C ASN A 181 -0.64 -18.43 3.50
N PRO A 182 0.02 -18.58 2.33
CA PRO A 182 -0.28 -17.75 1.16
C PRO A 182 -1.74 -17.81 0.68
N LYS A 183 -2.47 -18.89 0.97
CA LYS A 183 -3.88 -19.05 0.58
C LYS A 183 -4.84 -18.21 1.42
N ASP A 184 -4.42 -17.86 2.64
CA ASP A 184 -5.24 -17.11 3.58
C ASP A 184 -4.98 -15.61 3.45
N ARG A 185 -3.99 -15.21 2.64
CA ARG A 185 -3.65 -13.80 2.41
C ARG A 185 -4.75 -13.07 1.66
N LEU A 186 -5.10 -11.92 2.20
CA LEU A 186 -6.07 -10.99 1.69
C LEU A 186 -5.36 -9.78 1.06
N THR A 187 -6.03 -9.18 0.08
CA THR A 187 -5.43 -8.13 -0.74
C THR A 187 -6.43 -7.03 -1.04
N ALA A 188 -5.94 -5.82 -1.20
CA ALA A 188 -6.68 -4.69 -1.72
C ALA A 188 -5.86 -3.93 -2.75
N THR A 189 -6.54 -3.22 -3.65
CA THR A 189 -5.89 -2.44 -4.70
C THR A 189 -6.32 -0.98 -4.68
N THR A 190 -5.41 -0.11 -5.10
CA THR A 190 -5.67 1.31 -5.37
C THR A 190 -4.93 1.74 -6.63
N THR A 191 -5.22 2.93 -7.12
CA THR A 191 -4.53 3.54 -8.26
C THR A 191 -3.72 4.74 -7.79
N LEU A 192 -2.43 4.73 -8.11
CA LEU A 192 -1.56 5.89 -8.09
C LEU A 192 -1.52 6.50 -9.50
N THR A 193 -2.06 7.71 -9.62
CA THR A 193 -1.95 8.51 -10.84
C THR A 193 -0.65 9.29 -10.81
N VAL A 194 0.21 9.06 -11.80
CA VAL A 194 1.48 9.78 -11.97
C VAL A 194 1.34 10.69 -13.18
N ASP A 195 1.33 11.99 -12.95
CA ASP A 195 1.34 13.01 -14.00
C ASP A 195 2.79 13.40 -14.31
N VAL A 196 3.16 13.36 -15.59
CA VAL A 196 4.47 13.80 -16.05
C VAL A 196 4.38 15.29 -16.38
N LEU A 197 5.30 16.06 -15.81
CA LEU A 197 5.44 17.48 -16.09
C LEU A 197 6.52 17.69 -17.16
N ASP A 198 6.16 18.45 -18.17
CA ASP A 198 7.02 18.89 -19.28
C ASP A 198 8.32 19.55 -18.76
N GLY A 199 9.46 19.02 -19.19
CA GLY A 199 10.81 19.48 -18.92
C GLY A 199 11.38 20.28 -20.09
N ASP A 200 12.35 21.15 -19.81
CA ASP A 200 13.06 21.86 -20.89
C ASP A 200 14.16 20.97 -21.50
N ASP A 201 13.78 19.92 -22.21
CA ASP A 201 14.71 18.96 -22.82
C ASP A 201 14.73 19.03 -24.36
N LEU A 202 13.71 19.63 -24.96
CA LEU A 202 13.64 19.94 -26.39
C LEU A 202 14.02 21.40 -26.68
N GLY A 203 15.02 21.57 -27.53
CA GLY A 203 15.41 22.89 -28.04
C GLY A 203 14.39 23.48 -29.03
N PRO A 204 14.53 24.78 -29.37
CA PRO A 204 13.63 25.43 -30.32
C PRO A 204 13.76 24.83 -31.73
N ILE A 205 12.64 24.80 -32.45
CA ILE A 205 12.56 24.30 -33.83
C ILE A 205 12.17 25.42 -34.80
N PHE A 206 12.77 25.42 -35.98
CA PHE A 206 12.45 26.37 -37.05
C PHE A 206 11.22 25.93 -37.85
N LEU A 207 10.30 26.87 -38.12
CA LEU A 207 9.13 26.63 -38.98
C LEU A 207 9.20 27.46 -40.28
N PRO A 208 8.87 26.86 -41.45
CA PRO A 208 8.45 25.48 -41.65
C PRO A 208 9.62 24.47 -41.54
N CYS A 209 9.42 23.34 -40.87
CA CYS A 209 10.40 22.26 -40.79
C CYS A 209 10.08 21.19 -41.85
N SER A 210 11.11 20.73 -42.56
CA SER A 210 11.03 19.47 -43.32
C SER A 210 11.87 18.43 -42.58
N LEU A 211 11.25 17.33 -42.15
CA LEU A 211 11.94 16.28 -41.40
C LEU A 211 13.00 15.60 -42.27
N VAL A 212 14.13 15.22 -41.67
CA VAL A 212 15.09 14.30 -42.27
C VAL A 212 14.50 12.90 -42.19
N ASP A 213 14.55 12.15 -43.30
CA ASP A 213 13.93 10.82 -43.41
C ASP A 213 14.42 9.91 -42.27
N ASN A 214 13.47 9.27 -41.57
CA ASN A 214 13.69 8.40 -40.40
C ASN A 214 14.29 9.07 -39.15
N THR A 215 14.19 10.39 -39.00
CA THR A 215 14.60 11.10 -37.78
C THR A 215 13.50 12.05 -37.29
N ARG A 216 13.59 12.50 -36.02
CA ARG A 216 12.81 13.62 -35.50
C ARG A 216 13.48 14.98 -35.78
N ASP A 217 14.56 15.00 -36.58
CA ASP A 217 15.37 16.19 -36.85
C ASP A 217 14.85 16.96 -38.08
N CYS A 218 14.95 18.28 -38.03
CA CYS A 218 14.64 19.15 -39.15
C CYS A 218 15.83 19.32 -40.09
N LYS A 219 15.58 19.24 -41.40
CA LYS A 219 16.52 19.70 -42.43
C LYS A 219 16.81 21.18 -42.18
N PRO A 220 18.10 21.58 -42.14
CA PRO A 220 18.46 22.98 -41.92
C PRO A 220 17.87 23.86 -43.02
N LEU A 221 17.13 24.90 -42.61
CA LEU A 221 16.58 25.87 -43.56
C LEU A 221 17.70 26.71 -44.17
N THR A 222 17.66 26.85 -45.49
CA THR A 222 18.57 27.75 -46.22
C THR A 222 17.86 29.07 -46.45
N TYR A 223 18.29 30.12 -45.77
CA TYR A 223 17.82 31.48 -46.01
C TYR A 223 18.69 32.17 -47.05
N ARG A 224 18.08 32.85 -48.02
CA ARG A 224 18.75 33.79 -48.91
C ARG A 224 18.59 35.19 -48.32
N ALA A 225 19.70 35.86 -48.07
CA ALA A 225 19.69 37.27 -47.71
C ALA A 225 20.24 38.07 -48.88
N SER A 226 19.53 39.14 -49.25
CA SER A 226 20.01 40.13 -50.20
C SER A 226 20.63 41.28 -49.40
N ILE A 227 21.95 41.40 -49.45
CA ILE A 227 22.62 42.60 -48.93
C ILE A 227 22.49 43.65 -50.03
N LEU A 228 21.72 44.71 -49.78
CA LEU A 228 21.78 45.93 -50.56
C LEU A 228 23.08 46.64 -50.17
N GLU A 229 24.20 46.26 -50.77
CA GLU A 229 25.42 47.06 -50.70
C GLU A 229 25.58 47.90 -51.97
N LEU A 230 25.82 49.18 -51.75
CA LEU A 230 26.15 50.15 -52.78
C LEU A 230 27.41 49.69 -53.51
N THR A 231 27.28 49.58 -54.85
CA THR A 231 28.36 49.74 -55.83
C THR A 231 29.63 48.89 -55.66
N ASP A 232 29.56 47.59 -56.01
CA ASP A 232 30.47 46.92 -56.96
C ASP A 232 30.13 45.42 -57.12
N PRO A 233 30.31 44.80 -58.31
CA PRO A 233 29.78 43.47 -58.63
C PRO A 233 30.76 42.36 -58.21
N CYS A 234 30.73 41.94 -56.95
CA CYS A 234 31.26 40.64 -56.53
C CYS A 234 30.19 39.91 -55.71
N VAL A 235 29.62 38.84 -56.29
CA VAL A 235 28.56 38.05 -55.65
C VAL A 235 29.18 37.19 -54.55
N TYR A 236 29.01 37.60 -53.30
CA TYR A 236 29.32 36.75 -52.13
C TYR A 236 28.05 36.03 -51.67
N THR A 237 28.13 34.70 -51.51
CA THR A 237 27.07 33.91 -50.88
C THR A 237 27.23 33.97 -49.37
N VAL A 238 26.45 34.81 -48.70
CA VAL A 238 26.45 34.88 -47.24
C VAL A 238 25.44 33.88 -46.68
N LYS A 239 25.91 32.92 -45.87
CA LYS A 239 25.03 32.07 -45.04
C LYS A 239 24.65 32.86 -43.80
N LEU A 240 23.41 33.34 -43.73
CA LEU A 240 22.83 33.85 -42.48
C LEU A 240 21.98 32.76 -41.84
N SER A 241 22.30 32.42 -40.59
CA SER A 241 21.36 31.75 -39.70
C SER A 241 20.63 32.84 -38.90
N ALA A 242 19.32 32.96 -39.08
CA ALA A 242 18.51 33.83 -38.25
C ALA A 242 17.47 32.97 -37.54
N ALA A 243 17.61 32.80 -36.23
CA ALA A 243 16.65 32.13 -35.34
C ALA A 243 15.32 32.87 -35.30
N LYS A 244 14.25 32.29 -35.86
CA LYS A 244 12.89 32.76 -35.59
C LYS A 244 12.41 32.00 -34.35
N TYR A 245 12.37 32.71 -33.24
CA TYR A 245 11.91 32.18 -31.95
C TYR A 245 10.42 31.82 -32.06
N VAL A 246 10.11 30.53 -31.88
CA VAL A 246 8.83 30.13 -31.34
C VAL A 246 9.14 29.71 -29.91
N ASN A 247 8.85 30.59 -28.95
CA ASN A 247 8.69 30.13 -27.58
C ASN A 247 7.53 29.13 -27.63
N SER A 248 7.77 27.86 -27.31
CA SER A 248 6.74 27.08 -26.65
C SER A 248 6.47 27.81 -25.34
N ALA A 249 5.50 28.73 -25.39
CA ALA A 249 5.08 29.45 -24.21
C ALA A 249 4.56 28.40 -23.21
N LYS A 250 5.39 28.10 -22.20
CA LYS A 250 5.04 27.31 -21.02
C LYS A 250 3.85 27.99 -20.35
N ARG A 251 2.66 27.45 -20.62
CA ARG A 251 1.44 27.83 -19.92
C ARG A 251 1.45 27.06 -18.60
N THR A 252 2.07 27.64 -17.59
CA THR A 252 1.74 27.31 -16.20
C THR A 252 0.31 27.80 -15.96
N GLU A 253 -0.67 26.92 -16.06
CA GLU A 253 -1.99 27.18 -15.50
C GLU A 253 -1.87 27.07 -13.97
N SER A 254 -2.32 28.15 -13.32
CA SER A 254 -2.38 28.41 -11.88
C SER A 254 -3.31 27.47 -11.13
#